data_AF-A0A554VBP7-F1
#
_entry.id   AF-A0A554VBP7-F1
#
_cell.length_a   1.000
_cell.length_b   1.000
_cell.length_c   1.000
_cell.angle_alpha   90.00
_cell.angle_beta   90.00
_cell.angle_gamma   90.00
#
_symmetry.space_group_name_H-M   'P 1'
#
loop_
_entity.id
_entity.type
_entity.pdbx_description
1 polymer ?
#
loop_
_entity_poly.entity_id
_entity_poly.type
_entity_poly.pdbx_seq_one_letter_code
_entity_poly.pdbx_strand_id
1 'polypeptide(L)'
;MKQKIILTFNKEELNKFEEALGNSGINKLSELVTLVISKDNPEKYITRKVKEALSDLSGFEIEFITLSHNLKTDLGLTNYHKKSLKFYFQRIVKDLDSKKAVTVQECEKLTKVSDCIKLIKSKI
;
A
#
# COMPACT_ATOMS: atom_id res chain seq x y z
N MET A 1 -31.40 0.58 -13.48
CA MET A 1 -30.89 -0.66 -12.86
C MET A 1 -29.38 -0.65 -12.92
N LYS A 2 -28.67 -0.84 -11.80
CA LYS A 2 -27.19 -0.97 -11.81
C LYS A 2 -26.84 -2.41 -12.21
N GLN A 3 -26.37 -2.62 -13.43
CA GLN A 3 -25.87 -3.92 -13.87
C GLN A 3 -24.53 -4.19 -13.17
N LYS A 4 -24.38 -5.40 -12.60
CA LYS A 4 -23.14 -5.89 -12.01
C LYS A 4 -22.57 -6.95 -12.94
N ILE A 5 -21.31 -6.80 -13.32
CA ILE A 5 -20.56 -7.83 -14.04
C ILE A 5 -19.63 -8.48 -13.02
N ILE A 6 -19.74 -9.80 -12.87
CA ILE A 6 -18.83 -10.60 -12.03
C ILE A 6 -17.90 -11.33 -12.99
N LEU A 7 -16.60 -11.13 -12.82
CA LEU A 7 -15.56 -11.80 -13.58
C LEU A 7 -14.78 -12.69 -12.62
N THR A 8 -14.59 -13.94 -13.01
CA THR A 8 -13.80 -14.92 -12.26
C THR A 8 -12.61 -15.29 -13.14
N PHE A 9 -11.42 -15.17 -12.57
CA PHE A 9 -10.17 -15.46 -13.28
C PHE A 9 -9.32 -16.41 -12.44
N ASN A 10 -8.60 -17.30 -13.11
CA ASN A 10 -7.44 -17.96 -12.51
C ASN A 10 -6.20 -17.05 -12.59
N LYS A 11 -5.10 -17.46 -11.95
CA LYS A 11 -3.91 -16.60 -11.80
C LYS A 11 -3.24 -16.22 -13.13
N GLU A 12 -3.24 -17.11 -14.12
CA GLU A 12 -2.71 -16.81 -15.45
C GLU A 12 -3.61 -15.86 -16.23
N GLU A 13 -4.93 -16.08 -16.20
CA GLU A 13 -5.91 -15.22 -16.86
C GLU A 13 -5.90 -13.80 -16.28
N LEU A 14 -5.73 -13.70 -14.95
CA LEU A 14 -5.65 -12.45 -14.23
C LEU A 14 -4.43 -11.61 -14.66
N ASN A 15 -3.26 -12.26 -14.84
CA ASN A 15 -2.05 -11.60 -15.32
C ASN A 15 -2.20 -11.12 -16.77
N LYS A 16 -2.78 -11.95 -17.65
CA LYS A 16 -3.08 -11.55 -19.05
C LYS A 16 -4.07 -10.40 -19.11
N PHE A 17 -5.04 -10.36 -18.20
CA PHE A 17 -5.99 -9.28 -18.09
C PHE A 17 -5.34 -7.96 -17.63
N GLU A 18 -4.39 -8.02 -16.69
CA GLU A 18 -3.57 -6.86 -16.30
C GLU A 18 -2.80 -6.29 -17.51
N GLU A 19 -2.15 -7.16 -18.28
CA GLU A 19 -1.37 -6.78 -19.46
C GLU A 19 -2.26 -6.17 -20.56
N ALA A 20 -3.42 -6.78 -20.82
CA ALA A 20 -4.40 -6.26 -21.77
C ALA A 20 -4.94 -4.89 -21.33
N LEU A 21 -5.15 -4.67 -20.02
CA LEU A 21 -5.61 -3.39 -19.49
C LEU A 21 -4.54 -2.30 -19.54
N GLY A 22 -3.28 -2.65 -19.28
CA GLY A 22 -2.15 -1.72 -19.45
C GLY A 22 -2.07 -1.14 -20.86
N ASN A 23 -2.45 -1.92 -21.88
CA ASN A 23 -2.48 -1.51 -23.29
C ASN A 23 -3.77 -0.78 -23.71
N SER A 24 -4.82 -0.82 -22.88
CA SER A 24 -6.16 -0.34 -23.24
C SER A 24 -6.40 1.15 -22.97
N GLY A 25 -5.51 1.82 -22.23
CA GLY A 25 -5.66 3.23 -21.85
C GLY A 25 -6.78 3.52 -20.83
N ILE A 26 -7.44 2.50 -20.28
CA ILE A 26 -8.49 2.64 -19.27
C ILE A 26 -7.86 2.69 -17.87
N ASN A 27 -7.23 3.83 -17.53
CA ASN A 27 -6.45 4.00 -16.30
C ASN A 27 -7.23 3.64 -15.02
N LYS A 28 -8.52 3.99 -14.96
CA LYS A 28 -9.36 3.74 -13.78
C LYS A 28 -9.66 2.25 -13.57
N LEU A 29 -9.73 1.47 -14.65
CA LEU A 29 -9.97 0.03 -14.58
C LEU A 29 -8.66 -0.73 -14.33
N SER A 30 -7.55 -0.27 -14.91
CA SER A 30 -6.23 -0.83 -14.60
C SER A 30 -5.86 -0.63 -13.13
N GLU A 31 -6.11 0.55 -12.56
CA GLU A 31 -5.92 0.82 -11.12
C GLU A 31 -6.71 -0.15 -10.24
N LEU A 32 -8.00 -0.37 -10.54
CA LEU A 32 -8.87 -1.28 -9.79
C LEU A 32 -8.40 -2.74 -9.91
N VAL A 33 -7.96 -3.16 -11.09
CA VAL A 33 -7.48 -4.52 -11.34
C VAL A 33 -6.13 -4.75 -10.68
N THR A 34 -5.17 -3.83 -10.79
CA THR A 34 -3.93 -3.86 -10.01
C THR A 34 -4.21 -3.87 -8.50
N LEU A 35 -5.30 -3.24 -8.03
CA LEU A 35 -5.71 -3.29 -6.62
C LEU A 35 -6.11 -4.69 -6.16
N VAL A 36 -6.76 -5.46 -7.03
CA VAL A 36 -7.16 -6.86 -6.78
C VAL A 36 -5.96 -7.81 -6.93
N ILE A 37 -5.16 -7.65 -7.99
CA ILE A 37 -3.99 -8.49 -8.30
C ILE A 37 -2.86 -8.27 -7.30
N SER A 38 -2.67 -7.04 -6.83
CA SER A 38 -1.58 -6.74 -5.89
C SER A 38 -1.67 -7.57 -4.61
N LYS A 39 -2.84 -8.08 -4.21
CA LYS A 39 -2.92 -9.04 -3.10
C LYS A 39 -2.09 -10.32 -3.33
N ASP A 40 -1.92 -10.75 -4.58
CA ASP A 40 -1.07 -11.90 -4.95
C ASP A 40 0.43 -11.57 -4.99
N ASN A 41 0.81 -10.28 -4.97
CA ASN A 41 2.19 -9.83 -4.83
C ASN A 41 2.37 -9.00 -3.54
N PRO A 42 2.76 -9.65 -2.42
CA PRO A 42 2.89 -9.00 -1.12
C PRO A 42 3.76 -7.75 -1.16
N GLU A 43 4.82 -7.72 -1.96
CA GLU A 43 5.72 -6.57 -2.03
C GLU A 43 5.08 -5.35 -2.67
N LYS A 44 4.38 -5.52 -3.80
CA LYS A 44 3.60 -4.45 -4.44
C LYS A 44 2.46 -3.99 -3.51
N TYR A 45 1.77 -4.92 -2.86
CA TYR A 45 0.70 -4.60 -1.91
C TYR A 45 1.19 -3.74 -0.75
N ILE A 46 2.26 -4.17 -0.06
CA ILE A 46 2.84 -3.45 1.07
C ILE A 46 3.27 -2.05 0.63
N THR A 47 3.99 -1.95 -0.49
CA THR A 47 4.50 -0.66 -0.98
C THR A 47 3.36 0.32 -1.23
N ARG A 48 2.32 -0.12 -1.96
CA ARG A 48 1.14 0.71 -2.22
C ARG A 48 0.44 1.12 -0.92
N LYS A 49 0.15 0.15 -0.04
CA LYS A 49 -0.59 0.41 1.20
C LYS A 49 0.18 1.32 2.18
N VAL A 50 1.50 1.21 2.21
CA VAL A 50 2.35 2.12 2.98
C VAL A 50 2.27 3.53 2.39
N LYS A 51 2.36 3.68 1.06
CA LYS A 51 2.22 5.00 0.43
C LYS A 51 0.83 5.60 0.63
N GLU A 52 -0.24 4.82 0.56
CA GLU A 52 -1.61 5.25 0.89
C GLU A 52 -1.66 5.81 2.33
N ALA A 53 -1.14 5.06 3.31
CA ALA A 53 -1.11 5.52 4.70
C ALA A 53 -0.31 6.81 4.92
N LEU A 54 0.78 6.98 4.16
CA LEU A 54 1.60 8.19 4.22
C LEU A 54 0.91 9.37 3.52
N SER A 55 0.23 9.12 2.40
CA SER A 55 -0.58 10.11 1.69
C SER A 55 -1.68 10.65 2.59
N ASP A 56 -2.45 9.76 3.24
CA ASP A 56 -3.52 10.11 4.18
C ASP A 56 -3.05 11.03 5.33
N LEU A 57 -1.80 10.87 5.79
CA LEU A 57 -1.25 11.63 6.91
C LEU A 57 -0.49 12.88 6.51
N SER A 58 0.09 12.92 5.31
CA SER A 58 0.96 14.01 4.85
C SER A 58 0.26 14.97 3.91
N GLY A 59 -0.86 14.55 3.29
CA GLY A 59 -1.57 15.32 2.27
C GLY A 59 -0.89 15.30 0.90
N PHE A 60 0.20 14.57 0.72
CA PHE A 60 0.82 14.37 -0.60
C PHE A 60 0.15 13.24 -1.37
N GLU A 61 0.04 13.41 -2.68
CA GLU A 61 -0.41 12.34 -3.58
C GLU A 61 0.55 11.14 -3.55
N ILE A 62 0.02 9.93 -3.74
CA ILE A 62 0.75 8.65 -3.64
C ILE A 62 1.94 8.60 -4.61
N GLU A 63 1.77 9.19 -5.80
CA GLU A 63 2.76 9.22 -6.88
C GLU A 63 3.99 10.05 -6.50
N PHE A 64 3.81 11.07 -5.65
CA PHE A 64 4.90 11.91 -5.16
C PHE A 64 5.74 11.22 -4.09
N ILE A 65 5.21 10.20 -3.41
CA ILE A 65 5.88 9.54 -2.30
C ILE A 65 6.91 8.53 -2.81
N THR A 66 8.19 8.82 -2.58
CA THR A 66 9.32 7.95 -2.97
C THR A 66 9.96 7.24 -1.77
N LEU A 67 10.71 6.16 -2.02
CA LEU A 67 11.34 5.35 -0.96
C LEU A 67 12.42 6.11 -0.16
N SER A 68 13.03 7.12 -0.78
CA SER A 68 14.08 7.96 -0.20
C SER A 68 13.53 9.07 0.68
N HIS A 69 12.24 9.43 0.54
CA HIS A 69 11.65 10.52 1.30
C HIS A 69 11.78 10.28 2.81
N ASN A 70 12.24 11.33 3.49
CA ASN A 70 12.25 11.44 4.93
C ASN A 70 10.85 11.80 5.41
N LEU A 71 10.35 11.04 6.38
CA LEU A 71 9.01 11.21 6.91
C LEU A 71 8.80 12.61 7.49
N LYS A 72 9.80 13.19 8.15
CA LYS A 72 9.68 14.49 8.82
C LYS A 72 9.97 15.65 7.87
N THR A 73 11.11 15.64 7.18
CA THR A 73 11.54 16.81 6.38
C THR A 73 10.83 16.91 5.06
N ASP A 74 10.49 15.78 4.44
CA ASP A 74 9.95 15.77 3.08
C ASP A 74 8.42 15.61 3.10
N LEU A 75 7.89 14.84 4.07
CA LEU A 75 6.45 14.56 4.21
C LEU A 75 5.78 15.26 5.41
N GLY A 76 6.52 16.05 6.21
CA GLY A 76 5.95 16.80 7.34
C GLY A 76 5.45 15.95 8.52
N LEU A 77 5.74 14.65 8.55
CA LEU A 77 5.23 13.71 9.56
C LEU A 77 6.00 13.85 10.89
N THR A 78 5.36 14.54 11.82
CA THR A 78 5.77 14.61 13.23
C THR A 78 5.55 13.29 13.98
N ASN A 79 6.03 13.20 15.22
CA ASN A 79 5.80 12.03 16.07
C ASN A 79 4.32 11.71 16.28
N TYR A 80 3.44 12.72 16.28
CA TYR A 80 2.00 12.50 16.37
C TYR A 80 1.50 11.66 15.19
N HIS A 81 1.88 12.01 13.96
CA HIS A 81 1.51 11.25 12.76
C HIS A 81 2.13 9.84 12.79
N LYS A 82 3.38 9.71 13.27
CA LYS A 82 4.03 8.40 13.40
C LYS A 82 3.30 7.48 14.39
N LYS A 83 2.73 8.01 15.48
CA LYS A 83 1.88 7.21 16.38
C LYS A 83 0.64 6.68 15.66
N SER A 84 0.05 7.49 14.79
CA SER A 84 -1.11 7.10 13.98
C SER A 84 -0.79 6.00 12.95
N LEU A 85 0.43 5.96 12.40
CA LEU A 85 0.87 4.91 11.46
C LEU A 85 0.69 3.50 12.02
N LYS A 86 0.76 3.32 13.35
CA LYS A 86 0.52 2.02 13.99
C LYS A 86 -0.81 1.40 13.56
N PHE A 87 -1.89 2.19 13.47
CA PHE A 87 -3.20 1.67 13.08
C PHE A 87 -3.24 1.25 11.60
N TYR A 88 -2.69 2.08 10.72
CA TYR A 88 -2.55 1.77 9.30
C TYR A 88 -1.73 0.50 9.08
N PHE A 89 -0.55 0.43 9.71
CA PHE A 89 0.39 -0.68 9.56
C PHE A 89 -0.16 -1.97 10.15
N GLN A 90 -0.83 -1.91 11.30
CA GLN A 90 -1.48 -3.08 11.87
C GLN A 90 -2.59 -3.61 10.95
N ARG A 91 -3.31 -2.75 10.22
CA ARG A 91 -4.30 -3.16 9.21
C ARG A 91 -3.63 -3.89 8.05
N ILE A 92 -2.53 -3.36 7.51
CA ILE A 92 -1.77 -4.00 6.42
C ILE A 92 -1.30 -5.40 6.82
N VAL A 93 -0.74 -5.54 8.02
CA VAL A 93 -0.25 -6.83 8.55
C VAL A 93 -1.40 -7.83 8.70
N LYS A 94 -2.58 -7.39 9.16
CA LYS A 94 -3.79 -8.22 9.26
C LYS A 94 -4.33 -8.62 7.90
N ASP A 95 -4.31 -7.73 6.92
CA ASP A 95 -4.78 -8.01 5.55
C ASP A 95 -3.91 -9.06 4.84
N LEU A 96 -2.69 -9.29 5.33
CA LEU A 96 -1.75 -10.31 4.87
C LEU A 96 -1.69 -11.52 5.82
N ASP A 97 -2.74 -11.73 6.62
CA ASP A 97 -2.92 -12.87 7.52
C ASP A 97 -1.84 -13.07 8.60
N SER A 98 -1.05 -12.04 8.89
CA SER A 98 -0.05 -12.11 9.96
C SER A 98 -0.62 -11.67 11.31
N LYS A 99 -0.22 -12.39 12.36
CA LYS A 99 -0.56 -12.11 13.77
C LYS A 99 0.47 -11.24 14.48
N LYS A 100 1.58 -10.89 13.83
CA LYS A 100 2.62 -10.06 14.45
C LYS A 100 2.08 -8.66 14.74
N ALA A 101 2.45 -8.10 15.89
CA ALA A 101 2.00 -6.78 16.30
C ALA A 101 2.95 -5.68 15.79
N VAL A 102 2.36 -4.56 15.36
CA VAL A 102 3.07 -3.30 15.12
C VAL A 102 2.91 -2.40 16.34
N THR A 103 4.02 -1.98 16.93
CA THR A 103 4.04 -1.13 18.12
C THR A 103 4.22 0.34 17.76
N VAL A 104 3.78 1.23 18.65
CA VAL A 104 3.98 2.68 18.49
C VAL A 104 5.47 3.03 18.48
N GLN A 105 6.27 2.38 19.34
CA GLN A 105 7.71 2.60 19.44
C GLN A 105 8.44 2.26 18.13
N GLU A 106 8.02 1.20 17.43
CA GLU A 106 8.55 0.87 16.10
C GLU A 106 8.22 1.96 15.09
N CYS A 107 7.00 2.51 15.13
CA CYS A 107 6.60 3.59 14.22
C CYS A 107 7.33 4.92 14.50
N GLU A 108 7.59 5.26 15.76
CA GLU A 108 8.31 6.48 16.15
C GLU A 108 9.75 6.50 15.63
N LYS A 109 10.40 5.33 15.57
CA LYS A 109 11.78 5.16 15.08
C LYS A 109 11.92 5.28 13.56
N LEU A 110 10.82 5.30 12.81
CA LEU A 110 10.86 5.36 11.34
C LEU A 110 11.40 6.72 10.89
N THR A 111 12.34 6.72 9.94
CA THR A 111 12.92 7.95 9.40
C THR A 111 12.58 8.15 7.93
N LYS A 112 12.50 7.08 7.15
CA LYS A 112 12.23 7.10 5.71
C LYS A 112 11.03 6.23 5.35
N VAL A 113 10.49 6.47 4.15
CA VAL A 113 9.44 5.60 3.56
C VAL A 113 9.92 4.16 3.41
N SER A 114 11.19 3.96 3.03
CA SER A 114 11.80 2.64 2.98
C SER A 114 11.82 1.92 4.34
N ASP A 115 11.95 2.64 5.46
CA ASP A 115 11.87 2.04 6.81
C ASP A 115 10.46 1.52 7.10
N CYS A 116 9.44 2.26 6.66
CA CYS A 116 8.04 1.86 6.83
C CYS A 116 7.77 0.52 6.13
N ILE A 117 8.24 0.37 4.88
CA ILE A 117 8.09 -0.86 4.11
C ILE A 117 8.87 -2.00 4.77
N LYS A 118 10.10 -1.76 5.24
CA LYS A 118 10.90 -2.76 5.96
C LYS A 118 10.20 -3.23 7.24
N LEU A 119 9.60 -2.31 8.00
CA LEU A 119 8.84 -2.65 9.20
C LEU A 119 7.71 -3.61 8.87
N ILE A 120 6.86 -3.28 7.89
CA ILE A 120 5.76 -4.18 7.49
C ILE A 120 6.29 -5.54 7.02
N LYS A 121 7.33 -5.56 6.19
CA LYS A 121 7.94 -6.81 5.70
C LYS A 121 8.43 -7.70 6.84
N SER A 122 9.02 -7.15 7.90
CA SER A 122 9.44 -7.92 9.09
C SER A 122 8.27 -8.55 9.87
N LYS A 123 7.07 -8.00 9.68
CA LYS A 123 5.84 -8.38 10.38
C LYS A 123 4.98 -9.34 9.57
N ILE A 124 5.43 -9.78 8.40
CA ILE A 124 4.78 -10.85 7.63
C ILE A 124 5.58 -12.14 7.83
#